data_AF-A0A2M7ZEE9-F1
#
_entry.id   AF-A0A2M7ZEE9-F1
#
_cell.length_a   1.000
_cell.length_b   1.000
_cell.length_c   1.000
_cell.angle_alpha   90.00
_cell.angle_beta   90.00
_cell.angle_gamma   90.00
#
_symmetry.space_group_name_H-M   'P 1'
#
loop_
_entity.id
_entity.type
_entity.pdbx_description
1 polymer ?
#
loop_
_entity_poly.entity_id
_entity_poly.type
_entity_poly.pdbx_seq_one_letter_code
_entity_poly.pdbx_strand_id
1 'polypeptide(L)'
;PNVNSFYSAEDDEICLVPVFIALVDDSLQVKISSEHSEYKWTDAEDAKRLLAWSGQRKSVEIIYDYFTNDKSTFKFIEIKI
;
A
#
# COMPACT_ATOMS: atom_id res chain seq x y z
N PRO A 1 0.19 -0.48 -11.41
CA PRO A 1 -0.66 0.61 -10.86
C PRO A 1 -1.98 -0.01 -10.37
N ASN A 2 -2.38 0.25 -9.13
CA ASN A 2 -3.58 -0.35 -8.52
C ASN A 2 -4.45 0.74 -7.89
N VAL A 3 -5.77 0.58 -8.01
CA VAL A 3 -6.78 1.40 -7.34
C VAL A 3 -7.69 0.43 -6.61
N ASN A 4 -7.74 0.51 -5.29
CA ASN A 4 -8.73 -0.24 -4.53
C ASN A 4 -10.06 0.47 -4.66
N SER A 5 -11.15 -0.29 -4.77
CA SER A 5 -12.49 0.28 -4.77
C SER A 5 -13.41 -0.53 -3.89
N PHE A 6 -14.34 0.16 -3.24
CA PHE A 6 -15.41 -0.45 -2.46
C PHE A 6 -16.62 0.49 -2.46
N TYR A 7 -17.78 -0.06 -2.12
CA TYR A 7 -19.00 0.72 -1.92
C TYR A 7 -19.19 0.97 -0.41
N SER A 8 -19.28 2.23 0.00
CA SER A 8 -19.70 2.62 1.34
C SER A 8 -21.22 2.69 1.37
N ALA A 9 -21.85 1.74 2.06
CA ALA A 9 -23.30 1.74 2.23
C ALA A 9 -23.78 2.83 3.22
N GLU A 10 -22.89 3.30 4.11
CA GLU A 10 -23.19 4.37 5.06
C GLU A 10 -23.39 5.70 4.34
N ASP A 11 -22.54 5.97 3.35
CA ASP A 11 -22.52 7.24 2.61
C ASP A 11 -23.17 7.14 1.21
N ASP A 12 -23.62 5.95 0.83
CA ASP A 12 -24.15 5.61 -0.50
C ASP A 12 -23.20 6.03 -1.65
N GLU A 13 -21.93 5.68 -1.52
CA GLU A 13 -20.89 6.07 -2.50
C GLU A 13 -19.95 4.94 -2.89
N ILE A 14 -19.32 5.09 -4.06
CA ILE A 14 -18.22 4.24 -4.49
C ILE A 14 -16.91 4.97 -4.18
N CYS A 15 -16.14 4.44 -3.23
CA CYS A 15 -14.84 4.96 -2.88
C CYS A 15 -13.78 4.40 -3.83
N LEU A 16 -12.95 5.27 -4.40
CA LEU A 16 -11.76 4.90 -5.17
C LEU A 16 -10.53 5.32 -4.39
N VAL A 17 -9.65 4.37 -4.09
CA VAL A 17 -8.45 4.55 -3.27
C VAL A 17 -7.21 4.20 -4.10
N PRO A 18 -6.60 5.19 -4.79
CA PRO A 18 -5.37 4.99 -5.53
C PRO A 18 -4.20 4.62 -4.60
N VAL A 19 -3.37 3.66 -5.01
CA VAL A 19 -2.25 3.19 -4.20
C VAL A 19 -0.95 3.85 -4.64
N PHE A 20 -0.21 4.38 -3.66
CA PHE A 20 1.10 5.00 -3.83
C PHE A 20 2.14 4.29 -2.94
N ILE A 21 3.42 4.54 -3.23
CA ILE A 21 4.55 4.02 -2.46
C ILE A 21 5.42 5.20 -2.08
N ALA A 22 5.92 5.19 -0.84
CA ALA A 22 6.96 6.10 -0.39
C ALA A 22 8.18 5.28 0.01
N LEU A 23 9.35 5.71 -0.47
CA LEU A 23 10.64 5.23 0.05
C LEU A 23 11.05 6.17 1.17
N VAL A 24 11.40 5.61 2.33
CA VAL A 24 11.79 6.36 3.53
C VAL A 24 13.14 5.89 4.03
N ASP A 25 13.85 6.79 4.70
CA ASP A 25 15.10 6.47 5.39
C ASP A 25 14.82 5.55 6.60
N ASP A 26 15.74 4.62 6.88
CA ASP A 26 15.59 3.65 7.96
C ASP A 26 15.67 4.29 9.36
N SER A 27 16.30 5.47 9.47
CA SER A 27 16.38 6.26 10.69
C SER A 27 15.12 7.07 10.99
N LEU A 28 14.15 7.10 10.06
CA LEU A 28 12.95 7.91 10.20
C LEU A 28 12.07 7.38 11.34
N GLN A 29 11.77 8.26 12.30
CA GLN A 29 10.83 7.95 13.37
C GLN A 29 9.40 7.99 12.86
N VAL A 30 8.69 6.86 12.92
CA VAL A 30 7.27 6.79 12.56
C VAL A 30 6.43 7.56 13.59
N LYS A 31 5.59 8.46 13.10
CA LYS A 31 4.60 9.20 13.89
C LYS A 31 3.21 8.73 13.49
N ILE A 32 2.41 8.35 14.48
CA ILE A 32 1.05 7.82 14.27
C ILE A 32 0.04 8.90 14.68
N SER A 33 -1.00 9.13 13.87
CA SER A 33 -2.11 10.03 14.19
C SER A 33 -3.14 9.34 15.10
N SER A 34 -4.13 10.07 15.59
CA SER A 34 -5.22 9.50 16.40
C SER A 34 -6.11 8.50 15.66
N GLU A 35 -6.02 8.42 14.33
CA GLU A 35 -6.73 7.43 13.51
C GLU A 35 -6.15 6.02 13.67
N HIS A 36 -4.92 5.89 14.16
CA HIS A 36 -4.19 4.63 14.24
C HIS A 36 -3.57 4.45 15.63
N SER A 37 -3.39 3.18 16.05
CA SER A 37 -2.87 2.86 17.40
C SER A 37 -1.44 2.34 17.42
N GLU A 38 -0.99 1.68 16.35
CA GLU A 38 0.31 1.01 16.28
C GLU A 38 0.82 0.91 14.83
N TYR A 39 2.11 0.61 14.69
CA TYR A 39 2.73 0.34 13.39
C TYR A 39 3.73 -0.81 13.51
N LYS A 40 4.02 -1.46 12.39
CA LYS A 40 5.04 -2.50 12.29
C LYS A 40 5.67 -2.49 10.90
N TRP A 41 7.00 -2.47 10.84
CA TRP A 41 7.74 -2.79 9.62
C TRP A 41 7.80 -4.32 9.46
N THR A 42 7.45 -4.82 8.28
CA THR A 42 7.42 -6.26 7.99
C THR A 42 7.96 -6.55 6.60
N ASP A 43 8.26 -7.82 6.32
CA ASP A 43 8.41 -8.29 4.94
C ASP A 43 7.05 -8.39 4.21
N ALA A 44 7.10 -8.71 2.91
CA ALA A 44 5.93 -8.77 2.05
C ALA A 44 4.97 -9.91 2.40
N GLU A 45 5.46 -11.06 2.87
CA GLU A 45 4.60 -12.18 3.24
C GLU A 45 3.83 -11.87 4.52
N ASP A 46 4.51 -11.33 5.53
CA ASP A 46 3.90 -10.88 6.78
C ASP A 46 2.88 -9.76 6.56
N ALA A 47 3.20 -8.77 5.72
CA ALA A 47 2.27 -7.70 5.36
C ALA A 47 0.98 -8.29 4.77
N LYS A 48 1.07 -9.23 3.81
CA LYS A 48 -0.10 -9.88 3.22
C LYS A 48 -0.93 -10.66 4.24
N ARG A 49 -0.31 -11.24 5.26
CA ARG A 49 -1.04 -11.95 6.34
C ARG A 49 -1.83 -10.99 7.22
N LEU A 50 -1.27 -9.82 7.52
CA LEU A 50 -1.88 -8.81 8.40
C LEU A 50 -2.97 -7.99 7.72
N LEU A 51 -2.85 -7.72 6.42
CA LEU A 51 -3.83 -6.90 5.68
C LEU A 51 -5.17 -7.61 5.53
N ALA A 52 -6.26 -6.94 5.91
CA ALA A 52 -7.60 -7.55 5.90
C ALA A 52 -8.18 -7.71 4.48
N TRP A 53 -7.85 -6.81 3.56
CA TRP A 53 -8.52 -6.71 2.26
C TRP A 53 -7.68 -7.29 1.13
N SER A 54 -8.32 -8.01 0.22
CA SER A 54 -7.67 -8.61 -0.96
C SER A 54 -6.99 -7.57 -1.86
N GLY A 55 -7.59 -6.39 -2.03
CA GLY A 55 -6.99 -5.29 -2.80
C GLY A 55 -5.69 -4.75 -2.18
N GLN A 56 -5.61 -4.70 -0.84
CA GLN A 56 -4.39 -4.33 -0.14
C GLN A 56 -3.30 -5.41 -0.31
N ARG A 57 -3.66 -6.69 -0.14
CA ARG A 57 -2.72 -7.81 -0.40
C ARG A 57 -2.20 -7.80 -1.83
N LYS A 58 -3.09 -7.54 -2.79
CA LYS A 58 -2.71 -7.42 -4.21
C LYS A 58 -1.76 -6.26 -4.46
N SER A 59 -1.94 -5.16 -3.74
CA SER A 59 -1.03 -4.02 -3.81
C SER A 59 0.38 -4.41 -3.34
N VAL A 60 0.49 -5.13 -2.22
CA VAL A 60 1.79 -5.64 -1.73
C VAL A 60 2.46 -6.56 -2.77
N GLU A 61 1.72 -7.47 -3.39
CA GLU A 61 2.26 -8.33 -4.46
C GLU A 61 2.82 -7.51 -5.62
N ILE A 62 2.07 -6.53 -6.12
CA ILE A 62 2.51 -5.66 -7.23
C ILE A 62 3.78 -4.90 -6.85
N ILE A 63 3.85 -4.39 -5.62
CA ILE A 63 5.01 -3.66 -5.11
C ILE A 63 6.23 -4.59 -5.01
N TYR A 64 6.06 -5.77 -4.42
CA TYR A 64 7.13 -6.74 -4.26
C TYR A 64 7.68 -7.20 -5.61
N ASP A 65 6.79 -7.64 -6.52
CA ASP A 65 7.15 -8.06 -7.88
C ASP A 65 7.91 -6.95 -8.62
N TYR A 66 7.55 -5.68 -8.42
CA TYR A 66 8.27 -4.56 -9.01
C TYR A 66 9.73 -4.52 -8.58
N PHE A 67 10.01 -4.66 -7.29
CA PHE A 67 11.35 -4.51 -6.74
C PHE A 67 12.22 -5.75 -6.90
N THR A 68 11.62 -6.94 -7.06
CA THR A 68 12.36 -8.21 -7.09
C THR A 68 12.42 -8.89 -8.45
N ASN A 69 11.56 -8.50 -9.41
CA ASN A 69 11.51 -9.14 -10.73
C ASN A 69 12.20 -8.28 -11.79
N ASP A 70 13.37 -8.72 -12.26
CA ASP A 70 14.15 -8.06 -13.33
C ASP A 70 13.40 -7.93 -14.67
N LYS A 71 12.31 -8.70 -14.86
CA LYS A 71 11.45 -8.64 -16.04
C LYS A 71 10.18 -7.81 -15.82
N SER A 72 10.06 -7.12 -14.69
CA SER A 72 8.91 -6.25 -14.42
C SER A 72 8.77 -5.21 -15.52
N THR A 73 7.59 -5.17 -16.15
CA THR A 73 7.22 -4.14 -17.14
C THR A 73 6.61 -2.90 -16.50
N PHE A 74 6.39 -2.93 -15.18
CA PHE A 74 5.85 -1.82 -14.44
C PHE A 74 6.92 -0.73 -14.28
N LYS A 75 6.52 0.53 -14.43
CA LYS A 75 7.35 1.70 -14.13
C LYS A 75 6.62 2.55 -13.10
N PHE A 76 7.26 2.85 -11.98
CA PHE A 76 6.72 3.85 -11.07
C PHE A 76 6.83 5.23 -11.71
N ILE A 77 5.78 6.02 -11.51
CA ILE A 77 5.78 7.43 -11.84
C ILE A 77 6.09 8.15 -10.54
N GLU A 78 7.26 8.80 -10.51
CA GLU A 78 7.66 9.60 -9.36
C GLU A 78 6.77 10.84 -9.28
N ILE A 79 6.16 11.05 -8.11
CA ILE A 79 5.42 12.26 -7.79
C ILE A 79 6.41 13.22 -7.15
N LYS A 80 6.62 14.39 -7.78
CA LYS A 80 7.43 15.46 -7.19
C LYS A 80 6.58 16.17 -6.13
N ILE A 81 7.03 16.12 -4.88
CA ILE A 81 6.41 16.76 -3.72
C ILE A 81 7.17 18.05 -3.40
#